data_AF-A0A453L6T0-F1
#
_entry.id   AF-A0A453L6T0-F1
#
_cell.length_a   1.000
_cell.length_b   1.000
_cell.length_c   1.000
_cell.angle_alpha   90.00
_cell.angle_beta   90.00
_cell.angle_gamma   90.00
#
_symmetry.space_group_name_H-M   'P 1'
#
loop_
_entity.id
_entity.type
_entity.pdbx_description
1 polymer ?
#
loop_
_entity_poly.entity_id
_entity_poly.type
_entity_poly.pdbx_seq_one_letter_code
_entity_poly.pdbx_strand_id
1 'polypeptide(L)'
;MAGRGGAGAMSKRLMERMLGMFRSRTQVGVDRAGNHYFSRVEEVDGAMKEKRWIEFKGDRDPTTVPVEWICWLNGQRKKAPTPEELAELEARRERVKQNVERMYLLIPTSNLSFAFVLKLHS
;
A
#
# COMPACT_ATOMS: atom_id res chain seq x y z
N MET A 1 15.28 -60.00 0.39
CA MET A 1 15.18 -58.99 -0.69
C MET A 1 14.38 -57.81 -0.17
N ALA A 2 15.07 -56.74 0.21
CA ALA A 2 14.48 -55.52 0.75
C ALA A 2 14.31 -54.49 -0.37
N GLY A 3 13.21 -53.73 -0.34
CA GLY A 3 13.00 -52.60 -1.25
C GLY A 3 11.55 -52.13 -1.35
N ARG A 4 10.91 -51.80 -0.22
CA ARG A 4 9.70 -50.97 -0.20
C ARG A 4 10.11 -49.53 -0.48
N GLY A 5 9.46 -48.84 -1.41
CA GLY A 5 9.64 -47.39 -1.54
C GLY A 5 8.97 -46.80 -2.78
N GLY A 6 7.84 -46.13 -2.60
CA GLY A 6 7.18 -45.40 -3.69
C GLY A 6 5.95 -44.56 -3.31
N ALA A 7 5.60 -44.44 -2.02
CA ALA A 7 4.46 -43.63 -1.56
C ALA A 7 4.80 -42.14 -1.35
N GLY A 8 5.98 -41.67 -1.77
CA GLY A 8 6.46 -40.30 -1.52
C GLY A 8 6.11 -39.25 -2.60
N ALA A 9 5.74 -39.67 -3.82
CA ALA A 9 5.56 -38.74 -4.95
C ALA A 9 4.17 -38.09 -5.01
N MET A 10 3.14 -38.72 -4.45
CA MET A 10 1.76 -38.22 -4.48
C MET A 10 1.53 -37.10 -3.45
N SER A 11 2.30 -37.09 -2.36
CA SER A 11 2.21 -36.09 -1.29
C SER A 11 2.77 -34.72 -1.69
N LYS A 12 3.87 -34.68 -2.48
CA LYS A 12 4.47 -33.42 -2.96
C LYS A 12 3.52 -32.58 -3.81
N ARG A 13 2.83 -33.19 -4.77
CA ARG A 13 1.88 -32.47 -5.65
C ARG A 13 0.65 -31.94 -4.90
N LEU A 14 0.21 -32.67 -3.87
CA LEU A 14 -0.90 -32.25 -3.02
C LEU A 14 -0.47 -31.10 -2.09
N MET A 15 0.75 -31.15 -1.54
CA MET A 15 1.35 -30.07 -0.78
C MET A 15 1.61 -28.82 -1.63
N GLU A 16 2.09 -28.96 -2.87
CA GLU A 16 2.25 -27.83 -3.81
C GLU A 16 0.92 -27.15 -4.12
N ARG A 17 -0.16 -27.93 -4.33
CA ARG A 17 -1.53 -27.38 -4.52
C ARG A 17 -2.09 -26.74 -3.26
N MET A 18 -1.83 -27.31 -2.08
CA MET A 18 -2.22 -26.74 -0.78
C MET A 18 -1.48 -25.43 -0.49
N LEU A 19 -0.15 -25.39 -0.70
CA LEU A 19 0.66 -24.16 -0.61
C LEU A 19 0.23 -23.11 -1.64
N GLY A 20 -0.15 -23.53 -2.84
CA GLY A 20 -0.75 -22.66 -3.86
C GLY A 20 -2.10 -22.08 -3.46
N MET A 21 -2.88 -22.78 -2.62
CA MET A 21 -4.16 -22.30 -2.09
C MET A 21 -3.97 -21.24 -0.99
N PHE A 22 -2.91 -21.31 -0.19
CA PHE A 22 -2.52 -20.24 0.75
C PHE A 22 -1.94 -18.99 0.07
N ARG A 23 -1.76 -19.00 -1.27
CA ARG A 23 -1.59 -17.77 -2.09
C ARG A 23 -2.92 -17.02 -2.31
N SER A 24 -3.97 -17.35 -1.58
CA SER A 24 -5.21 -16.58 -1.52
C SER A 24 -4.91 -15.20 -0.92
N ARG A 25 -5.07 -14.14 -1.72
CA ARG A 25 -5.21 -12.73 -1.34
C ARG A 25 -4.99 -12.45 0.15
N THR A 26 -3.81 -11.97 0.51
CA THR A 26 -3.52 -11.56 1.89
C THR A 26 -3.94 -10.11 2.06
N GLN A 27 -4.85 -9.85 3.01
CA GLN A 27 -5.13 -8.48 3.43
C GLN A 27 -3.97 -7.98 4.29
N VAL A 28 -3.37 -6.88 3.86
CA VAL A 28 -2.17 -6.31 4.48
C VAL A 28 -2.54 -5.24 5.49
N GLY A 29 -3.57 -4.45 5.19
CA GLY A 29 -4.03 -3.40 6.10
C GLY A 29 -5.21 -2.61 5.55
N VAL A 30 -5.67 -1.68 6.37
CA VAL A 30 -6.73 -0.72 6.05
C VAL A 30 -6.22 0.66 6.46
N ASP A 31 -6.42 1.67 5.62
CA ASP A 31 -6.12 3.05 5.97
C ASP A 31 -7.28 3.76 6.68
N ARG A 32 -7.05 5.01 7.09
CA ARG A 32 -8.06 5.83 7.77
C ARG A 32 -9.28 6.16 6.90
N ALA A 33 -9.11 6.20 5.57
CA ALA A 33 -10.21 6.39 4.62
C ALA A 33 -11.04 5.09 4.44
N GLY A 34 -10.54 3.97 4.95
CA GLY A 34 -11.17 2.66 4.82
C GLY A 34 -10.77 1.92 3.55
N ASN A 35 -9.72 2.34 2.84
CA ASN A 35 -9.21 1.59 1.70
C ASN A 35 -8.46 0.35 2.18
N HIS A 36 -8.67 -0.76 1.48
CA HIS A 36 -8.11 -2.05 1.85
C HIS A 36 -6.95 -2.39 0.93
N TYR A 37 -5.83 -2.80 1.51
CA TYR A 37 -4.61 -3.11 0.78
C TYR A 37 -4.38 -4.61 0.78
N PHE A 38 -4.09 -5.16 -0.40
CA PHE A 38 -3.92 -6.59 -0.61
C PHE A 38 -2.59 -6.90 -1.26
N SER A 39 -2.02 -8.04 -0.89
CA SER A 39 -0.90 -8.64 -1.60
C SER A 39 -1.21 -10.09 -1.99
N ARG A 40 -0.63 -10.50 -3.12
CA ARG A 40 -0.65 -11.88 -3.59
C ARG A 40 0.65 -12.20 -4.30
N VAL A 41 1.25 -13.33 -3.95
CA VAL A 41 2.37 -13.87 -4.72
C VAL A 41 1.80 -14.68 -5.88
N GLU A 42 2.03 -14.20 -7.10
CA GLU A 42 1.69 -14.90 -8.35
C GLU A 42 2.97 -15.34 -9.05
N GLU A 43 2.92 -16.51 -9.68
CA GLU A 43 4.02 -16.99 -10.51
C GLU A 43 3.78 -16.48 -11.94
N VAL A 44 4.65 -15.58 -12.40
CA VAL A 44 4.58 -14.96 -13.72
C VAL A 44 5.90 -15.26 -14.42
N ASP A 45 5.84 -15.93 -15.58
CA ASP A 45 7.00 -16.30 -16.39
C ASP A 45 8.08 -17.09 -15.62
N GLY A 46 7.66 -17.98 -14.70
CA GLY A 46 8.56 -18.79 -13.86
C GLY A 46 9.22 -18.02 -12.71
N ALA A 47 8.92 -16.73 -12.55
CA ALA A 47 9.36 -15.92 -11.41
C ALA A 47 8.20 -15.68 -10.42
N MET A 48 8.52 -15.78 -9.13
CA MET A 48 7.59 -15.42 -8.06
C MET A 48 7.50 -13.89 -7.97
N LYS A 49 6.37 -13.30 -8.37
CA LYS A 49 6.14 -11.85 -8.30
C LYS A 49 5.02 -11.54 -7.33
N GLU A 50 5.28 -10.61 -6.41
CA GLU A 50 4.25 -10.10 -5.53
C GLU A 50 3.43 -9.03 -6.26
N LYS A 51 2.15 -9.31 -6.48
CA LYS A 51 1.15 -8.36 -6.96
C LYS A 51 0.51 -7.68 -5.77
N ARG A 52 0.49 -6.34 -5.80
CA ARG A 52 -0.08 -5.50 -4.74
C ARG A 52 -1.16 -4.62 -5.34
N TRP A 53 -2.29 -4.48 -4.66
CA TRP A 53 -3.39 -3.62 -5.13
C TRP A 53 -4.19 -3.07 -3.95
N ILE A 54 -4.98 -2.04 -4.27
CA ILE A 54 -5.87 -1.34 -3.35
C ILE A 54 -7.32 -1.58 -3.78
N GLU A 55 -8.20 -1.76 -2.80
CA GLU A 55 -9.64 -1.70 -2.97
C GLU A 55 -10.18 -0.51 -2.20
N PHE A 56 -10.70 0.46 -2.94
CA PHE A 56 -11.28 1.67 -2.37
C PHE A 56 -12.66 1.38 -1.78
N LYS A 57 -12.95 1.93 -0.61
CA LYS A 57 -14.27 1.81 0.04
C LYS A 57 -15.33 2.69 -0.63
N GLY A 58 -14.92 3.79 -1.24
CA GLY A 58 -15.79 4.79 -1.87
C GLY A 58 -15.17 5.32 -3.16
N ASP A 59 -15.09 6.64 -3.29
CA ASP A 59 -14.53 7.26 -4.49
C ASP A 59 -13.08 6.83 -4.73
N ARG A 60 -12.80 6.48 -5.99
CA ARG A 60 -11.47 6.07 -6.44
C ARG A 60 -10.60 7.30 -6.71
N ASP A 61 -10.36 8.08 -5.67
CA ASP A 61 -9.43 9.20 -5.76
C ASP A 61 -8.03 8.77 -5.29
N PRO A 62 -7.06 8.61 -6.21
CA PRO A 62 -5.68 8.24 -5.86
C PRO A 62 -4.97 9.29 -5.00
N THR A 63 -5.44 10.54 -4.96
CA THR A 63 -4.85 11.60 -4.12
C THR A 63 -5.13 11.41 -2.62
N THR A 64 -6.14 10.60 -2.29
CA THR A 64 -6.51 10.28 -0.90
C THR A 64 -5.67 9.15 -0.30
N VAL A 65 -4.90 8.44 -1.12
CA VAL A 65 -4.05 7.33 -0.71
C VAL A 65 -2.78 7.87 -0.04
N PRO A 66 -2.43 7.47 1.19
CA PRO A 66 -1.19 7.91 1.83
C PRO A 66 0.05 7.51 1.01
N VAL A 67 1.06 8.39 0.93
CA VAL A 67 2.26 8.16 0.10
C VAL A 67 3.01 6.87 0.47
N GLU A 68 2.95 6.45 1.72
CA GLU A 68 3.59 5.23 2.22
C GLU A 68 2.96 3.98 1.62
N TRP A 69 1.64 4.00 1.47
CA TRP A 69 0.90 2.96 0.77
C TRP A 69 1.17 3.01 -0.74
N ILE A 70 1.31 4.20 -1.33
CA ILE A 70 1.72 4.36 -2.74
C ILE A 70 3.11 3.76 -2.97
N CYS A 71 4.10 4.08 -2.12
CA CYS A 71 5.46 3.51 -2.19
C CYS A 71 5.46 1.98 -2.00
N TRP A 72 4.59 1.46 -1.14
CA TRP A 72 4.42 0.02 -0.98
C TRP A 72 3.76 -0.62 -2.21
N LEU A 73 2.70 -0.05 -2.76
CA LEU A 73 2.05 -0.53 -3.99
C LEU A 73 3.03 -0.55 -5.17
N ASN A 74 3.89 0.48 -5.29
CA ASN A 74 4.90 0.59 -6.34
C ASN A 74 6.12 -0.33 -6.15
N GLY A 75 6.19 -1.11 -5.06
CA GLY A 75 7.32 -2.01 -4.82
C GLY A 75 8.56 -1.34 -4.21
N GLN A 76 8.57 -0.02 -4.02
CA GLN A 76 9.72 0.68 -3.42
C GLN A 76 9.94 0.27 -1.96
N ARG A 77 8.85 0.01 -1.23
CA ARG A 77 8.88 -0.50 0.15
C ARG A 77 8.53 -1.98 0.18
N LYS A 78 9.32 -2.80 0.88
CA LYS A 78 9.03 -4.25 1.06
C LYS A 78 8.02 -4.53 2.16
N LYS A 79 8.04 -3.73 3.23
CA LYS A 79 7.13 -3.86 4.38
C LYS A 79 5.96 -2.89 4.24
N ALA A 80 4.77 -3.29 4.69
CA ALA A 80 3.63 -2.39 4.76
C ALA A 80 3.85 -1.32 5.84
N PRO A 81 3.31 -0.10 5.67
CA PRO A 81 3.35 0.91 6.72
C PRO A 81 2.52 0.45 7.94
N THR A 82 3.03 0.72 9.13
CA THR A 82 2.27 0.46 10.37
C THR A 82 1.29 1.61 10.65
N PRO A 83 0.17 1.36 11.35
CA PRO A 83 -0.78 2.41 11.71
C PRO A 83 -0.16 3.54 12.54
N GLU A 84 0.81 3.20 13.40
CA GLU A 84 1.54 4.15 14.23
C GLU A 84 2.46 5.05 13.39
N GLU A 85 3.25 4.46 12.47
CA GLU A 85 4.06 5.22 11.51
C GLU A 85 3.20 6.19 10.68
N LEU A 86 2.03 5.72 10.23
CA LEU A 86 1.07 6.53 9.47
C LEU A 86 0.58 7.73 10.28
N ALA A 87 0.26 7.56 11.56
CA ALA A 87 -0.20 8.63 12.43
C ALA A 87 0.89 9.69 12.68
N GLU A 88 2.13 9.26 12.90
CA GLU A 88 3.26 10.18 13.07
C GLU A 88 3.53 10.99 11.79
N LEU A 89 3.49 10.32 10.64
CA LEU A 89 3.71 10.95 9.34
C LEU A 89 2.58 11.91 8.97
N GLU A 90 1.33 11.59 9.31
CA GLU A 90 0.19 12.50 9.19
C GLU A 90 0.38 13.76 10.06
N ALA A 91 0.78 13.61 11.32
CA ALA A 91 1.10 14.74 12.19
C ALA A 91 2.25 15.60 11.65
N ARG A 92 3.26 14.97 11.01
CA ARG A 92 4.34 15.71 10.35
C ARG A 92 3.83 16.50 9.14
N ARG A 93 2.98 15.91 8.31
CA ARG A 93 2.37 16.61 7.16
C ARG A 93 1.53 17.80 7.62
N GLU A 94 0.74 17.62 8.67
CA GLU A 94 -0.08 18.69 9.22
C GLU A 94 0.79 19.85 9.73
N ARG A 95 1.89 19.55 10.44
CA ARG A 95 2.87 20.57 10.84
C ARG A 95 3.50 21.29 9.65
N VAL A 96 3.86 20.57 8.60
CA VAL A 96 4.43 21.19 7.38
C VAL A 96 3.39 22.09 6.71
N LYS A 97 2.14 21.65 6.61
CA LYS A 97 1.04 22.44 6.06
C LYS A 97 0.85 23.74 6.85
N GLN A 98 0.80 23.65 8.18
CA GLN A 98 0.71 24.82 9.06
C GLN A 98 1.94 25.75 8.93
N ASN A 99 3.14 25.19 8.79
CA ASN A 99 4.36 25.99 8.58
C ASN A 99 4.35 26.71 7.23
N VAL A 100 3.87 26.04 6.19
CA VAL A 100 3.70 26.61 4.84
C VAL A 100 2.65 27.73 4.88
N GLU A 101 1.49 27.51 5.51
CA GLU A 101 0.46 28.53 5.73
C GLU A 101 1.02 29.72 6.51
N ARG A 102 1.73 29.47 7.61
CA ARG A 102 2.39 30.51 8.41
C ARG A 102 3.42 31.29 7.58
N MET A 103 4.23 30.62 6.78
CA MET A 103 5.20 31.25 5.89
C MET A 103 4.49 32.20 4.92
N TYR A 104 3.40 31.76 4.29
CA TYR A 104 2.63 32.61 3.37
C TYR A 104 1.96 33.80 4.06
N LEU A 105 1.46 33.65 5.28
CA LEU A 105 0.88 34.75 6.06
C LEU A 105 1.92 35.81 6.48
N LEU A 106 3.20 35.45 6.54
CA LEU A 106 4.29 36.34 6.95
C LEU A 106 5.01 37.01 5.77
N ILE A 107 4.75 36.60 4.52
CA ILE A 107 5.33 37.23 3.34
C ILE A 107 4.40 38.37 2.88
N PRO A 108 4.81 39.66 2.94
CA PRO A 108 3.96 40.80 2.58
C PRO A 108 3.85 41.03 1.05
N THR A 109 3.98 40.01 0.21
CA THR A 109 4.04 40.20 -1.26
C THR A 109 2.92 39.47 -2.01
N SER A 110 2.06 40.32 -2.60
CA SER A 110 1.08 40.08 -3.67
C SER A 110 0.03 38.99 -3.43
N ASN A 111 -1.10 39.42 -2.86
CA ASN A 111 -2.39 38.73 -2.66
C ASN A 111 -3.07 38.15 -3.91
N LEU A 112 -2.37 37.90 -5.02
CA LEU A 112 -2.98 37.52 -6.30
C LEU A 112 -2.80 36.04 -6.70
N SER A 113 -1.85 35.28 -6.14
CA SER A 113 -1.64 33.88 -6.56
C SER A 113 -2.38 32.85 -5.70
N PHE A 114 -2.56 33.09 -4.40
CA PHE A 114 -3.02 32.03 -3.49
C PHE A 114 -4.54 31.85 -3.42
N ALA A 115 -5.33 32.90 -3.67
CA ALA A 115 -6.78 32.77 -3.85
C ALA A 115 -7.13 31.84 -5.03
N PHE A 116 -6.22 31.72 -6.00
CA PHE A 116 -6.32 30.79 -7.13
C PHE A 116 -5.95 29.36 -6.72
N VAL A 117 -4.94 29.18 -5.87
CA VAL A 117 -4.45 27.86 -5.42
C VAL A 117 -5.41 27.20 -4.42
N LEU A 118 -5.98 27.95 -3.47
CA LEU A 118 -6.94 27.38 -2.50
C LEU A 118 -8.30 27.05 -3.13
N LYS A 119 -8.71 27.75 -4.19
CA LYS A 119 -10.02 27.52 -4.84
C LYS A 119 -10.03 26.31 -5.78
N LEU A 120 -8.87 25.73 -6.08
CA LEU A 120 -8.70 24.51 -6.88
C LEU A 120 -8.78 23.22 -6.05
N HIS A 121 -8.81 23.31 -4.71
CA HIS A 121 -8.90 22.18 -3.79
C HIS A 121 -10.17 22.25 -2.93
N SER A 122 -11.32 22.52 -3.56
CA SER A 122 -12.66 22.38 -2.97
C SER A 122 -13.58 21.59 -3.88
#